data_AF-A0ABD0NY81-F1
#
_entry.id   AF-A0ABD0NY81-F1
#
_cell.length_a   1.000
_cell.length_b   1.000
_cell.length_c   1.000
_cell.angle_alpha   90.00
_cell.angle_beta   90.00
_cell.angle_gamma   90.00
#
_symmetry.space_group_name_H-M   'P 1'
#
loop_
_entity.id
_entity.type
_entity.pdbx_description
1 polymer ?
#
loop_
_entity_poly.entity_id
_entity_poly.type
_entity_poly.pdbx_seq_one_letter_code
_entity_poly.pdbx_strand_id
1 'polypeptide(L)'
;MAEASVFSVEQFSCPVCLDLLKDPVAIPCGHSYCMSCITDCWDQEDQKRVYSCPQCRQTFSPRPALGKNTMLTEVVEKLKKAKLKAAVPAGSGDVECDICTGRKHKAVKSCLVCLESYCQTHFERHEEFRSGKRHKVTDATGRLQQMICHQHDKLLEIFCRTDQQCVCVLCMMDTHKNHETVSTAAERTEKE
;
A
#
# COMPACT_ATOMS: atom_id res chain seq x y z
N MET A 1 3.92 -31.60 -2.54
CA MET A 1 4.18 -31.39 -1.10
C MET A 1 4.79 -30.01 -0.95
N ALA A 2 4.30 -29.05 -0.19
CA ALA A 2 3.10 -28.87 0.61
C ALA A 2 2.61 -27.43 0.33
N GLU A 3 1.30 -27.23 0.24
CA GLU A 3 0.71 -25.90 0.08
C GLU A 3 1.07 -25.05 1.30
N ALA A 4 1.94 -24.05 1.10
CA ALA A 4 2.22 -23.06 2.12
C ALA A 4 0.93 -22.25 2.34
N SER A 5 0.23 -22.56 3.42
CA SER A 5 -1.01 -21.91 3.81
C SER A 5 -0.83 -20.39 3.80
N VAL A 6 -1.57 -19.72 2.92
CA VAL A 6 -1.59 -18.27 2.80
C VAL A 6 -2.17 -17.69 4.09
N PHE A 7 -1.32 -17.29 5.02
CA PHE A 7 -1.72 -16.50 6.19
C PHE A 7 -2.31 -15.18 5.68
N SER A 8 -3.64 -15.08 5.64
CA SER A 8 -4.33 -13.90 5.14
C SER A 8 -4.21 -12.79 6.18
N VAL A 9 -3.75 -11.60 5.74
CA VAL A 9 -3.46 -10.44 6.61
C VAL A 9 -4.68 -10.01 7.43
N GLU A 10 -5.86 -10.27 6.89
CA GLU A 10 -7.17 -10.00 7.51
C GLU A 10 -7.34 -10.73 8.85
N GLN A 11 -6.73 -11.91 9.03
CA GLN A 11 -6.81 -12.70 10.26
C GLN A 11 -6.08 -12.06 11.46
N PHE A 12 -5.21 -11.09 11.20
CA PHE A 12 -4.42 -10.39 12.23
C PHE A 12 -4.77 -8.90 12.31
N SER A 13 -5.92 -8.50 11.78
CA SER A 13 -6.44 -7.15 11.89
C SER A 13 -7.16 -6.93 13.21
N CYS A 14 -7.05 -5.73 13.76
CA CYS A 14 -7.79 -5.30 14.93
C CYS A 14 -9.21 -4.90 14.52
N PRO A 15 -10.27 -5.49 15.10
CA PRO A 15 -11.66 -5.17 14.74
C PRO A 15 -12.10 -3.74 15.09
N VAL A 16 -11.33 -3.03 15.93
CA VAL A 16 -11.65 -1.67 16.38
C VAL A 16 -11.04 -0.62 15.46
N CYS A 17 -9.74 -0.71 15.19
CA CYS A 17 -9.05 0.27 14.32
C CYS A 17 -8.89 -0.20 12.86
N LEU A 18 -9.24 -1.45 12.56
CA LEU A 18 -9.14 -2.10 11.24
C LEU A 18 -7.72 -2.24 10.68
N ASP A 19 -6.69 -1.91 11.49
CA ASP A 19 -5.28 -2.09 11.16
C ASP A 19 -4.72 -3.41 11.69
N LEU A 20 -3.55 -3.82 11.18
CA LEU A 20 -2.77 -4.92 11.75
C LEU A 20 -2.51 -4.69 13.26
N LEU A 21 -2.67 -5.74 14.06
CA LEU A 21 -2.55 -5.67 15.53
C LEU A 21 -1.23 -5.03 15.99
N LYS A 22 -1.33 -4.00 16.83
CA LYS A 22 -0.22 -3.32 17.51
C LYS A 22 -0.28 -3.68 19.00
N ASP A 23 0.79 -4.29 19.51
CA ASP A 23 0.83 -4.87 20.85
C ASP A 23 -0.44 -5.71 21.15
N PRO A 24 -0.65 -6.81 20.39
CA PRO A 24 -1.87 -7.60 20.50
C PRO A 24 -2.09 -8.10 21.91
N VAL A 25 -3.32 -7.99 22.39
CA VAL A 25 -3.81 -8.60 23.62
C VAL A 25 -4.98 -9.51 23.31
N ALA A 26 -5.05 -10.64 24.00
CA ALA A 26 -6.19 -11.54 23.96
C ALA A 26 -6.98 -11.39 25.26
N ILE A 27 -8.27 -11.07 25.14
CA ILE A 27 -9.17 -10.99 26.31
C ILE A 27 -9.77 -12.38 26.61
N PRO A 28 -10.38 -12.61 27.79
CA PRO A 28 -10.78 -13.96 28.21
C PRO A 28 -11.75 -14.71 27.27
N CYS A 29 -12.50 -14.00 26.42
CA CYS A 29 -13.33 -14.63 25.40
C CYS A 29 -12.57 -15.10 24.14
N GLY A 30 -11.24 -14.95 24.10
CA GLY A 30 -10.38 -15.38 23.00
C GLY A 30 -10.21 -14.35 21.85
N HIS A 31 -10.96 -13.25 21.87
CA HIS A 31 -10.83 -12.19 20.86
C HIS A 31 -9.57 -11.34 21.11
N SER A 32 -8.97 -10.87 20.02
CA SER A 32 -7.70 -10.14 20.07
C SER A 32 -7.82 -8.73 19.51
N TYR A 33 -7.17 -7.78 20.19
CA TYR A 33 -7.21 -6.36 19.86
C TYR A 33 -5.84 -5.72 20.05
N CYS A 34 -5.63 -4.52 19.53
CA CYS A 34 -4.53 -3.68 19.99
C CYS A 34 -4.75 -3.34 21.46
N MET A 35 -3.69 -3.33 22.26
CA MET A 35 -3.74 -2.97 23.69
C MET A 35 -4.46 -1.64 23.91
N SER A 36 -4.08 -0.61 23.15
CA SER A 36 -4.71 0.72 23.25
C SER A 36 -6.18 0.68 22.89
N CYS A 37 -6.55 0.05 21.77
CA CYS A 37 -7.94 0.04 21.30
C CYS A 37 -8.92 -0.58 22.30
N ILE A 38 -8.58 -1.73 22.91
CA ILE A 38 -9.47 -2.33 23.91
C ILE A 38 -9.47 -1.55 25.22
N THR A 39 -8.34 -0.92 25.58
CA THR A 39 -8.24 -0.03 26.74
C THR A 39 -9.17 1.17 26.57
N ASP A 40 -9.12 1.84 25.42
CA ASP A 40 -9.96 2.99 25.09
C ASP A 40 -11.45 2.62 25.09
N CYS A 41 -11.81 1.45 24.55
CA CYS A 41 -13.19 0.94 24.61
C CYS A 41 -13.68 0.77 26.05
N TRP A 42 -12.86 0.19 26.93
CA TRP A 42 -13.22 -0.03 28.33
C TRP A 42 -13.21 1.25 29.16
N ASP A 43 -12.32 2.19 28.87
CA ASP A 43 -12.25 3.48 29.56
C ASP A 43 -13.52 4.32 29.31
N GLN A 44 -14.13 4.21 28.12
CA GLN A 44 -15.42 4.83 27.83
C GLN A 44 -16.58 4.22 28.63
N GLU A 45 -16.47 2.95 29.03
CA GLU A 45 -17.49 2.21 29.77
C GLU A 45 -17.23 2.14 31.29
N ASP A 46 -16.16 2.77 31.79
CA ASP A 46 -15.64 2.62 33.15
C ASP A 46 -16.69 2.97 34.23
N GLN A 47 -17.54 3.97 33.95
CA GLN A 47 -18.65 4.37 34.83
C GLN A 47 -19.66 3.25 35.10
N LYS A 48 -19.84 2.32 34.15
CA LYS A 48 -20.76 1.19 34.29
C LYS A 48 -20.17 0.04 35.10
N ARG A 49 -18.85 0.03 35.34
CA ARG A 49 -18.08 -1.05 36.00
C ARG A 49 -18.28 -2.45 35.39
N VAL A 50 -18.82 -2.51 34.17
CA VAL A 50 -19.07 -3.71 33.39
C VAL A 50 -18.42 -3.50 32.04
N TYR A 51 -17.46 -4.36 31.71
CA TYR A 51 -16.62 -4.21 30.51
C TYR A 51 -17.04 -5.22 29.47
N SER A 52 -17.28 -4.78 28.24
CA SER A 52 -17.78 -5.66 27.18
C SER A 52 -16.72 -5.96 26.13
N CYS A 53 -16.81 -7.13 25.52
CA CYS A 53 -16.06 -7.45 24.30
C CYS A 53 -16.72 -6.76 23.10
N PRO A 54 -16.00 -5.93 22.31
CA PRO A 54 -16.57 -5.28 21.13
C PRO A 54 -17.18 -6.22 20.08
N GLN A 55 -16.65 -7.45 19.97
CA GLN A 55 -17.10 -8.42 18.95
C GLN A 55 -18.26 -9.30 19.43
N CYS A 56 -18.12 -10.00 20.55
CA CYS A 56 -19.12 -10.97 21.02
C CYS A 56 -20.02 -10.44 22.14
N ARG A 57 -19.78 -9.21 22.63
CA ARG A 57 -20.53 -8.56 23.70
C ARG A 57 -20.50 -9.30 25.05
N GLN A 58 -19.62 -10.30 25.21
CA GLN A 58 -19.40 -10.93 26.50
C GLN A 58 -18.91 -9.89 27.52
N THR A 59 -19.52 -9.89 28.70
CA THR A 59 -19.25 -8.92 29.76
C THR A 59 -18.31 -9.48 30.81
N PHE A 60 -17.51 -8.60 31.42
CA PHE A 60 -16.54 -8.93 32.45
C PHE A 60 -16.65 -7.95 33.63
N SER A 61 -16.57 -8.48 34.85
CA SER A 61 -16.49 -7.73 36.09
C SER A 61 -15.75 -8.58 37.13
N PRO A 62 -14.56 -8.18 37.63
CA PRO A 62 -13.86 -6.91 37.42
C PRO A 62 -13.24 -6.76 36.02
N ARG A 63 -12.64 -5.60 35.73
CA ARG A 63 -11.90 -5.34 34.48
C ARG A 63 -10.81 -6.39 34.28
N PRO A 64 -10.78 -7.11 33.15
CA PRO A 64 -9.72 -8.07 32.90
C PRO A 64 -8.35 -7.40 32.83
N ALA A 65 -7.35 -8.03 33.43
CA ALA A 65 -5.96 -7.61 33.24
C ALA A 65 -5.53 -7.87 31.80
N LEU A 66 -4.92 -6.87 31.17
CA LEU A 66 -4.42 -6.99 29.80
C LEU A 66 -2.94 -7.35 29.83
N GLY A 67 -2.61 -8.50 29.25
CA GLY A 67 -1.23 -8.94 29.02
C GLY A 67 -0.94 -9.00 27.53
N LYS A 68 0.23 -8.50 27.13
CA LYS A 68 0.70 -8.61 25.74
C LYS A 68 0.81 -10.07 25.33
N ASN A 69 0.16 -10.44 24.23
CA ASN A 69 0.27 -11.76 23.64
C ASN A 69 1.56 -11.82 22.80
N THR A 70 2.60 -12.40 23.38
CA THR A 70 3.94 -12.51 22.77
C THR A 70 3.94 -13.35 21.50
N MET A 71 3.13 -14.41 21.44
CA MET A 71 3.00 -15.28 20.28
C MET A 71 2.35 -14.54 19.10
N LEU A 72 1.22 -13.87 19.32
CA LEU A 72 0.60 -13.03 18.29
C LEU A 72 1.52 -11.89 17.85
N THR A 73 2.25 -11.29 18.79
CA THR A 73 3.27 -10.29 18.46
C THR A 73 4.32 -10.88 17.52
N GLU A 74 4.88 -12.05 17.83
CA GLU A 74 5.91 -12.67 16.99
C GLU A 74 5.39 -13.02 15.60
N VAL A 75 4.16 -13.54 15.48
CA VAL A 75 3.54 -13.88 14.19
C VAL A 75 3.31 -12.63 13.35
N VAL A 76 2.73 -11.58 13.95
CA VAL A 76 2.52 -10.28 13.29
C VAL A 76 3.85 -9.67 12.84
N GLU A 77 4.90 -9.74 13.67
CA GLU A 77 6.22 -9.26 13.32
C GLU A 77 6.87 -10.10 12.21
N LYS A 78 6.68 -11.41 12.18
CA LYS A 78 7.13 -12.27 11.07
C LYS A 78 6.40 -11.96 9.77
N LEU A 79 5.10 -11.68 9.82
CA LEU A 79 4.32 -11.21 8.67
C LEU A 79 4.84 -9.86 8.17
N LYS A 80 5.06 -8.89 9.06
CA LYS A 80 5.70 -7.61 8.72
C LYS A 80 7.08 -7.83 8.11
N LYS A 81 7.90 -8.70 8.69
CA LYS A 81 9.26 -9.00 8.18
C LYS A 81 9.27 -9.74 6.86
N ALA A 82 8.32 -10.65 6.62
CA ALA A 82 8.15 -11.30 5.34
C ALA A 82 7.81 -10.27 4.25
N LYS A 83 7.02 -9.25 4.56
CA LYS A 83 6.82 -8.08 3.69
C LYS A 83 8.06 -7.18 3.58
N LEU A 84 8.78 -6.93 4.68
CA LEU A 84 9.96 -6.04 4.76
C LEU A 84 11.25 -6.61 4.14
N LYS A 85 11.37 -7.94 3.95
CA LYS A 85 12.53 -8.55 3.27
C LYS A 85 12.70 -8.11 1.81
N ALA A 86 11.81 -7.27 1.29
CA ALA A 86 11.94 -6.58 0.00
C ALA A 86 12.73 -5.23 0.07
N ALA A 87 13.11 -4.73 1.26
CA ALA A 87 13.80 -3.44 1.40
C ALA A 87 15.31 -3.54 1.11
N VAL A 88 15.67 -3.77 -0.15
CA VAL A 88 17.06 -3.77 -0.63
C VAL A 88 17.56 -2.31 -0.71
N PRO A 89 18.73 -1.96 -0.15
CA PRO A 89 19.35 -0.65 -0.39
C PRO A 89 19.57 -0.44 -1.89
N ALA A 90 19.40 0.78 -2.40
CA ALA A 90 19.65 1.04 -3.82
C ALA A 90 21.14 0.86 -4.13
N GLY A 91 21.46 0.03 -5.13
CA GLY A 91 22.80 -0.11 -5.70
C GLY A 91 23.00 0.80 -6.91
N SER A 92 24.18 0.73 -7.52
CA SER A 92 24.47 1.46 -8.76
C SER A 92 23.54 0.99 -9.90
N GLY A 93 22.73 1.90 -10.43
CA GLY A 93 21.78 1.63 -11.51
C GLY A 93 20.37 1.24 -11.06
N ASP A 94 20.12 1.10 -9.76
CA ASP A 94 18.76 0.96 -9.24
C ASP A 94 18.03 2.31 -9.23
N VAL A 95 16.72 2.27 -9.46
CA VAL A 95 15.86 3.43 -9.24
C VAL A 95 15.69 3.63 -7.74
N GLU A 96 15.96 4.83 -7.26
CA GLU A 96 15.86 5.16 -5.83
C GLU A 96 14.42 5.50 -5.43
N CYS A 97 14.09 5.23 -4.16
CA CYS A 97 12.83 5.68 -3.60
C CYS A 97 12.87 7.16 -3.23
N ASP A 98 11.94 7.95 -3.77
CA ASP A 98 11.90 9.40 -3.58
C ASP A 98 11.55 9.79 -2.13
N ILE A 99 10.70 8.99 -1.48
CA ILE A 99 10.17 9.26 -0.13
C ILE A 99 11.17 8.93 1.00
N CYS A 100 12.16 8.07 0.77
CA CYS A 100 13.14 7.71 1.81
C CYS A 100 13.94 8.93 2.27
N THR A 101 13.95 9.18 3.58
CA THR A 101 14.81 10.17 4.23
C THR A 101 16.11 9.48 4.67
N GLY A 102 17.26 10.01 4.21
CA GLY A 102 18.57 9.38 4.45
C GLY A 102 18.95 8.35 3.37
N ARG A 103 19.28 7.12 3.78
CA ARG A 103 19.72 6.07 2.84
C ARG A 103 18.58 5.70 1.91
N LYS A 104 18.81 5.85 0.60
CA LYS A 104 17.83 5.52 -0.43
C LYS A 104 17.73 4.00 -0.61
N HIS A 105 16.49 3.50 -0.62
CA HIS A 105 16.18 2.10 -0.91
C HIS A 105 15.78 1.94 -2.37
N LYS A 106 15.96 0.74 -2.91
CA LYS A 106 15.53 0.38 -4.26
C LYS A 106 14.02 0.55 -4.37
N ALA A 107 13.60 1.35 -5.35
CA ALA A 107 12.21 1.46 -5.74
C ALA A 107 11.77 0.18 -6.45
N VAL A 108 10.54 -0.24 -6.16
CA VAL A 108 9.89 -1.40 -6.75
C VAL A 108 8.76 -1.00 -7.69
N LYS A 109 8.09 0.12 -7.39
CA LYS A 109 6.99 0.66 -8.18
C LYS A 109 7.11 2.17 -8.31
N SER A 110 6.63 2.68 -9.42
CA SER A 110 6.47 4.11 -9.66
C SER A 110 5.02 4.46 -9.94
N CYS A 111 4.55 5.57 -9.38
CA CYS A 111 3.19 6.04 -9.57
C CYS A 111 3.16 7.09 -10.68
N LEU A 112 2.42 6.82 -11.75
CA LEU A 112 2.29 7.72 -12.91
C LEU A 112 1.44 8.97 -12.64
N VAL A 113 0.76 9.02 -11.49
CA VAL A 113 -0.04 10.18 -11.06
C VAL A 113 0.74 11.05 -10.09
N CYS A 114 1.49 10.45 -9.15
CA CYS A 114 2.32 11.20 -8.22
C CYS A 114 3.66 11.61 -8.83
N LEU A 115 4.10 10.92 -9.88
CA LEU A 115 5.43 11.07 -10.50
C LEU A 115 6.59 10.72 -9.55
N GLU A 116 6.32 9.79 -8.63
CA GLU A 116 7.24 9.37 -7.58
C GLU A 116 7.46 7.85 -7.64
N SER A 117 8.65 7.42 -7.26
CA SER A 117 9.10 6.05 -7.13
C SER A 117 9.19 5.63 -5.66
N TYR A 118 8.68 4.44 -5.38
CA TYR A 118 8.49 3.94 -4.03
C TYR A 118 9.24 2.61 -3.84
N CYS A 119 10.00 2.50 -2.75
CA CYS A 119 10.41 1.20 -2.22
C CYS A 119 9.17 0.46 -1.69
N GLN A 120 9.28 -0.86 -1.48
CA GLN A 120 8.14 -1.69 -1.07
C GLN A 120 7.34 -1.09 0.08
N THR A 121 8.02 -0.64 1.14
CA THR A 121 7.38 -0.06 2.33
C THR A 121 6.62 1.22 2.03
N HIS A 122 7.20 2.14 1.24
CA HIS A 122 6.52 3.37 0.90
C HIS A 122 5.41 3.16 -0.13
N PHE A 123 5.50 2.12 -0.95
CA PHE A 123 4.47 1.75 -1.91
C PHE A 123 3.24 1.16 -1.21
N GLU A 124 3.44 0.24 -0.26
CA GLU A 124 2.34 -0.32 0.53
C GLU A 124 1.58 0.78 1.27
N ARG A 125 2.31 1.71 1.90
CA ARG A 125 1.69 2.89 2.53
C ARG A 125 0.95 3.76 1.50
N HIS A 126 1.51 3.96 0.30
CA HIS A 126 0.83 4.71 -0.76
C HIS A 126 -0.51 4.06 -1.16
N GLU A 127 -0.57 2.73 -1.23
CA GLU A 127 -1.81 1.99 -1.54
C GLU A 127 -2.82 2.06 -0.39
N GLU A 128 -2.37 1.87 0.86
CA GLU A 128 -3.23 1.89 2.06
C GLU A 128 -3.93 3.24 2.26
N PHE A 129 -3.22 4.35 2.05
CA PHE A 129 -3.80 5.69 2.16
C PHE A 129 -4.76 6.04 1.01
N ARG A 130 -4.84 5.23 -0.05
CA ARG A 130 -5.59 5.53 -1.29
C ARG A 130 -6.77 4.60 -1.57
N SER A 131 -7.32 3.94 -0.54
CA SER A 131 -8.43 2.97 -0.59
C SER A 131 -9.68 3.33 -1.44
N GLY A 132 -9.84 4.55 -1.93
CA GLY A 132 -10.91 4.96 -2.86
C GLY A 132 -10.55 5.12 -4.34
N LYS A 133 -9.30 5.49 -4.69
CA LYS A 133 -8.86 5.71 -6.09
C LYS A 133 -7.41 5.24 -6.25
N ARG A 134 -7.23 4.03 -6.76
CA ARG A 134 -5.90 3.50 -7.08
C ARG A 134 -5.28 4.36 -8.17
N HIS A 135 -4.09 4.90 -7.91
CA HIS A 135 -3.32 5.55 -8.96
C HIS A 135 -2.74 4.50 -9.91
N LYS A 136 -2.59 4.86 -11.19
CA LYS A 136 -1.91 3.99 -12.16
C LYS A 136 -0.43 3.87 -11.77
N VAL A 137 0.04 2.64 -11.62
CA VAL A 137 1.39 2.31 -11.16
C VAL A 137 2.07 1.38 -12.16
N THR A 138 3.38 1.48 -12.27
CA THR A 138 4.22 0.67 -13.14
C THR A 138 5.47 0.22 -12.38
N ASP A 139 6.28 -0.65 -12.97
CA ASP A 139 7.57 -1.04 -12.38
C ASP A 139 8.48 0.19 -12.27
N ALA A 140 9.34 0.18 -11.24
CA ALA A 140 10.20 1.31 -10.96
C ALA A 140 11.03 1.69 -12.20
N THR A 141 10.92 2.94 -12.63
CA THR A 141 11.63 3.46 -13.80
C THR A 141 12.23 4.83 -13.49
N GLY A 142 13.50 5.02 -13.86
CA GLY A 142 14.15 6.33 -13.76
C GLY A 142 13.66 7.33 -14.80
N ARG A 143 12.73 6.93 -15.69
CA ARG A 143 12.26 7.72 -16.83
C ARG A 143 10.85 8.27 -16.65
N LEU A 144 10.36 8.41 -15.41
CA LEU A 144 8.99 8.91 -15.15
C LEU A 144 8.72 10.26 -15.81
N GLN A 145 9.67 11.19 -15.74
CA GLN A 145 9.53 12.51 -16.36
C GLN A 145 9.43 12.43 -17.88
N GLN A 146 10.02 11.42 -18.52
CA GLN A 146 9.93 11.22 -19.97
C GLN A 146 8.56 10.66 -20.40
N MET A 147 7.74 10.21 -19.45
CA MET A 147 6.38 9.74 -19.72
C MET A 147 5.34 10.86 -19.63
N ILE A 148 5.76 12.09 -19.33
CA ILE A 148 4.91 13.25 -19.13
C ILE A 148 5.13 14.26 -20.24
N CYS A 149 4.04 14.77 -20.80
CA CYS A 149 4.07 15.84 -21.77
C CYS A 149 4.52 17.14 -21.10
N HIS A 150 5.64 17.69 -21.52
CA HIS A 150 6.16 18.96 -20.99
C HIS A 150 5.23 20.16 -21.21
N GLN A 151 4.35 20.12 -22.22
CA GLN A 151 3.41 21.22 -22.50
C GLN A 151 2.13 21.15 -21.66
N HIS A 152 1.69 19.94 -21.32
CA HIS A 152 0.34 19.71 -20.78
C HIS A 152 0.35 19.04 -19.40
N ASP A 153 1.50 18.62 -18.92
CA ASP A 153 1.69 17.87 -17.66
C ASP A 153 0.77 16.65 -17.56
N LYS A 154 0.60 15.95 -18.69
CA LYS A 154 -0.24 14.76 -18.85
C LYS A 154 0.55 13.59 -19.40
N LEU A 155 0.14 12.38 -19.05
CA LEU A 155 0.78 11.15 -19.53
C LEU A 155 0.76 11.06 -21.05
N LEU A 156 1.90 10.64 -21.60
CA LEU A 156 2.07 10.33 -23.02
C LEU A 156 1.52 8.93 -23.33
N GLU A 157 0.20 8.80 -23.36
CA GLU A 157 -0.50 7.51 -23.56
C GLU A 157 -0.86 7.21 -25.02
N ILE A 158 -0.55 8.12 -25.94
CA ILE A 158 -0.90 8.02 -27.36
C ILE A 158 0.39 8.02 -28.18
N PHE A 159 0.49 7.15 -29.17
CA PHE A 159 1.58 7.13 -30.14
C PHE A 159 1.08 7.68 -31.48
N CYS A 160 1.74 8.74 -31.96
CA CYS A 160 1.50 9.27 -33.29
C CYS A 160 2.39 8.54 -34.29
N ARG A 161 1.80 7.78 -35.22
CA ARG A 161 2.52 7.04 -36.28
C ARG A 161 3.10 7.97 -37.33
N THR A 162 2.42 9.08 -37.62
CA THR A 162 2.86 10.10 -38.57
C THR A 162 4.18 10.74 -38.14
N ASP A 163 4.30 11.12 -36.87
CA ASP A 163 5.49 11.78 -36.33
C ASP A 163 6.44 10.83 -35.55
N GLN A 164 6.07 9.54 -35.45
CA GLN A 164 6.78 8.50 -34.69
C GLN A 164 7.13 8.90 -33.25
N GLN A 165 6.20 9.54 -32.54
CA GLN A 165 6.42 10.02 -31.17
C GLN A 165 5.22 9.77 -30.24
N CYS A 166 5.50 9.63 -28.95
CA CYS A 166 4.46 9.56 -27.92
C CYS A 166 3.96 10.97 -27.56
N VAL A 167 2.65 11.16 -27.55
CA VAL A 167 1.95 12.42 -27.28
C VAL A 167 0.88 12.22 -26.19
N CYS A 168 0.45 13.30 -25.54
CA CYS A 168 -0.67 13.24 -24.61
C CYS A 168 -2.00 13.47 -25.32
N VAL A 169 -3.11 13.25 -24.61
CA VAL A 169 -4.47 13.43 -25.16
C VAL A 169 -4.75 14.85 -25.67
N LEU A 170 -4.17 15.88 -25.04
CA LEU A 170 -4.32 17.26 -25.49
C LEU A 170 -3.55 17.52 -26.79
N CYS A 171 -2.29 17.06 -26.88
CA CYS A 171 -1.53 17.12 -28.12
C CYS A 171 -2.24 16.39 -29.28
N MET A 172 -2.86 15.24 -29.03
CA MET A 172 -3.68 14.55 -30.03
C MET A 172 -4.81 15.44 -30.55
N MET A 173 -5.50 16.17 -29.66
CA MET A 173 -6.63 17.02 -30.03
C MET A 173 -6.21 18.31 -30.72
N ASP A 174 -5.05 18.86 -30.37
CA ASP A 174 -4.57 20.15 -30.85
C ASP A 174 -3.70 20.01 -32.10
N THR A 175 -2.47 19.52 -31.93
CA THR A 175 -1.43 19.52 -32.97
C THR A 175 -1.45 18.28 -33.86
N HIS A 176 -1.93 17.14 -33.35
CA HIS A 176 -1.92 15.86 -34.06
C HIS A 176 -3.33 15.39 -34.47
N LYS A 177 -4.30 16.30 -34.58
CA LYS A 177 -5.72 15.99 -34.82
C LYS A 177 -5.99 15.16 -36.08
N ASN A 178 -5.17 15.36 -37.11
CA ASN A 178 -5.30 14.67 -38.40
C ASN A 178 -4.23 13.60 -38.61
N HIS A 179 -3.40 13.33 -37.60
CA HIS A 179 -2.36 12.32 -37.70
C HIS A 179 -2.92 10.95 -37.35
N GLU A 180 -2.29 9.91 -37.87
CA GLU A 180 -2.63 8.55 -37.46
C GLU A 180 -2.09 8.33 -36.04
N THR A 181 -2.99 8.23 -35.08
CA THR A 181 -2.64 8.04 -33.67
C THR A 181 -3.27 6.76 -33.12
N VAL A 182 -2.50 6.02 -32.34
CA VAL A 182 -2.95 4.80 -31.65
C VAL A 182 -2.58 4.90 -30.17
N SER A 183 -3.18 4.09 -29.31
CA SER A 183 -2.74 4.04 -27.90
C SER A 183 -1.33 3.42 -27.80
N THR A 184 -0.50 3.87 -26.86
CA THR A 184 0.84 3.28 -26.65
C THR A 184 0.79 1.81 -26.25
N ALA A 185 -0.32 1.35 -25.65
CA ALA A 185 -0.56 -0.06 -25.35
C ALA A 185 -0.79 -0.89 -26.63
N ALA A 186 -1.61 -0.39 -27.56
CA ALA A 186 -1.91 -1.07 -28.82
C ALA A 186 -0.69 -1.17 -29.74
N GLU A 187 0.08 -0.09 -29.86
CA GLU A 187 1.29 -0.08 -30.71
C GLU A 187 2.35 -1.09 -30.23
N ARG A 188 2.45 -1.32 -28.91
CA ARG A 188 3.38 -2.33 -28.37
C ARG A 188 2.97 -3.75 -28.78
N THR A 189 1.67 -4.05 -28.75
CA THR A 189 1.14 -5.37 -29.15
C THR A 189 1.21 -5.65 -30.64
N GLU A 190 1.33 -4.62 -31.50
CA GLU A 190 1.49 -4.78 -32.96
C GLU A 190 2.95 -4.95 -33.41
N LYS A 191 3.92 -4.65 -32.53
CA LYS A 191 5.36 -4.75 -32.81
C LYS A 191 6.06 -5.94 -32.13
N GLU A 192 5.31 -6.75 -31.38
CA GLU A 192 5.72 -8.07 -30.86
C GLU A 192 5.32 -9.18 -31.82
#